data_AF-A0A9P6ZYX8-F1
#
_entry.id   AF-A0A9P6ZYX8-F1
#
_cell.length_a   1.000
_cell.length_b   1.000
_cell.length_c   1.000
_cell.angle_alpha   90.00
_cell.angle_beta   90.00
_cell.angle_gamma   90.00
#
_symmetry.space_group_name_H-M   'P 1'
#
loop_
_entity.id
_entity.type
_entity.pdbx_description
1 polymer ?
#
loop_
_entity_poly.entity_id
_entity_poly.type
_entity_poly.pdbx_seq_one_letter_code
_entity_poly.pdbx_strand_id
1 'polypeptide(L)'
;ILVFCRYNHDIKCILSGKGAKAAMFYISDYITKMDSKTYEMLSLLSRAVARVPLHEPQTSVADGAKQMLHKCLSQFNGQQQIHAQQAARYLQGLGDGIPSHN
;
A
#
# COMPACT_ATOMS: atom_id res chain seq x y z
N ILE A 1 21.36 -3.41 35.70
CA ILE A 1 20.34 -2.90 34.75
C ILE A 1 19.80 -4.10 33.97
N LEU A 2 18.65 -4.62 34.40
CA LEU A 2 17.89 -5.65 33.69
C LEU A 2 17.23 -4.98 32.49
N VAL A 3 17.78 -5.18 31.30
CA VAL A 3 17.20 -4.67 30.07
C VAL A 3 15.94 -5.48 29.76
N PHE A 4 14.88 -4.73 29.55
CA PHE A 4 13.48 -5.13 29.46
C PHE A 4 13.19 -5.85 28.13
N CYS A 5 13.45 -7.15 28.04
CA CYS A 5 12.99 -7.97 26.90
C CYS A 5 11.52 -8.36 27.10
N ARG A 6 10.59 -7.45 26.78
CA ARG A 6 9.17 -7.78 26.62
C ARG A 6 8.88 -8.33 25.22
N TYR A 7 9.47 -9.48 24.88
CA TYR A 7 9.07 -10.23 23.70
C TYR A 7 8.58 -11.62 24.09
N ASN A 8 7.63 -12.13 23.32
CA ASN A 8 6.97 -13.40 23.57
C ASN A 8 8.00 -14.54 23.46
N HIS A 9 8.48 -15.05 24.60
CA HIS A 9 9.47 -16.13 24.66
C HIS A 9 8.88 -17.53 24.38
N ASP A 10 7.59 -17.63 24.03
CA ASP A 10 6.94 -18.89 23.62
C ASP A 10 7.28 -19.24 22.16
N ILE A 11 8.55 -19.50 21.88
CA ILE A 11 9.02 -20.03 20.59
C ILE A 11 8.83 -21.55 20.61
N LYS A 12 7.89 -22.07 19.82
CA LYS A 12 7.63 -23.51 19.69
C LYS A 12 8.32 -24.10 18.47
N CYS A 13 9.06 -25.18 18.67
CA CYS A 13 9.69 -25.92 17.57
C CYS A 13 8.63 -26.68 16.75
N ILE A 14 8.71 -26.55 15.43
CA ILE A 14 7.87 -27.34 14.50
C ILE A 14 8.63 -28.61 14.13
N LEU A 15 8.28 -29.72 14.78
CA LEU A 15 9.01 -30.99 14.66
C LEU A 15 8.46 -31.95 13.60
N SER A 16 7.51 -31.51 12.75
CA SER A 16 6.96 -32.35 11.68
C SER A 16 6.86 -31.58 10.35
N GLY A 17 7.13 -32.26 9.23
CA GLY A 17 6.99 -31.68 7.89
C GLY A 17 5.57 -31.22 7.58
N LYS A 18 4.56 -31.93 8.09
CA LYS A 18 3.14 -31.53 7.97
C LYS A 18 2.87 -30.22 8.73
N GLY A 19 3.40 -30.10 9.95
CA GLY A 19 3.31 -28.86 10.74
C GLY A 19 4.05 -27.70 10.07
N ALA A 20 5.23 -27.96 9.50
CA ALA A 20 6.01 -26.94 8.81
C ALA A 20 5.26 -26.42 7.59
N LYS A 21 4.70 -27.32 6.77
CA LYS A 21 3.87 -26.95 5.62
C LYS A 21 2.66 -26.10 6.05
N ALA A 22 1.92 -26.52 7.07
CA ALA A 22 0.76 -25.79 7.56
C ALA A 22 1.12 -24.37 8.07
N ALA A 23 2.21 -24.24 8.83
CA ALA A 23 2.70 -22.96 9.31
C ALA A 23 3.13 -22.03 8.17
N MET A 24 3.85 -22.55 7.16
CA MET A 24 4.25 -21.77 5.99
C MET A 24 3.05 -21.24 5.21
N PHE A 25 2.00 -22.06 5.02
CA PHE A 25 0.76 -21.59 4.38
C PHE A 25 0.05 -20.54 5.23
N TYR A 26 -0.08 -20.77 6.54
CA TYR A 26 -0.72 -19.81 7.43
C TYR A 26 -0.02 -18.45 7.44
N ILE A 27 1.31 -18.45 7.57
CA ILE A 27 2.12 -17.23 7.56
C ILE A 27 2.00 -16.53 6.21
N SER A 28 2.14 -17.28 5.11
CA SER A 28 2.02 -16.72 3.76
C SER A 28 0.64 -16.13 3.52
N ASP A 29 -0.43 -16.84 3.85
CA ASP A 29 -1.81 -16.39 3.69
C ASP A 29 -2.07 -15.13 4.54
N TYR A 30 -1.55 -15.08 5.76
CA TYR A 30 -1.68 -13.92 6.63
C TYR A 30 -0.93 -12.70 6.11
N ILE A 31 0.33 -12.86 5.67
CA ILE A 31 1.15 -11.76 5.13
C ILE A 31 0.61 -11.28 3.78
N THR A 32 0.14 -12.19 2.93
CA THR A 32 -0.38 -11.85 1.59
C THR A 32 -1.86 -11.50 1.60
N LYS A 33 -2.50 -11.53 2.77
CA LYS A 33 -3.87 -11.08 2.94
C LYS A 33 -3.97 -9.62 2.53
N MET A 34 -4.62 -9.37 1.40
CA MET A 34 -4.90 -8.02 0.93
C MET A 34 -5.92 -7.38 1.88
N ASP A 35 -5.55 -6.25 2.50
CA ASP A 35 -6.47 -5.48 3.36
C ASP A 35 -7.63 -4.88 2.55
N SER A 36 -7.40 -4.56 1.28
CA SER A 36 -8.39 -3.99 0.37
C SER A 36 -9.02 -5.08 -0.50
N LYS A 37 -10.34 -5.01 -0.68
CA LYS A 37 -11.05 -5.93 -1.58
C LYS A 37 -10.71 -5.59 -3.04
N THR A 38 -10.67 -6.61 -3.90
CA THR A 38 -10.30 -6.45 -5.32
C THR A 38 -11.14 -5.39 -6.04
N TYR A 39 -12.43 -5.24 -5.72
CA TYR A 39 -13.28 -4.21 -6.34
C TYR A 39 -12.84 -2.78 -5.97
N GLU A 40 -12.29 -2.56 -4.77
CA GLU A 40 -11.80 -1.25 -4.32
C GLU A 40 -10.54 -0.88 -5.10
N MET A 41 -9.62 -1.85 -5.26
CA MET A 41 -8.45 -1.69 -6.10
C MET A 41 -8.83 -1.36 -7.55
N LEU A 42 -9.76 -2.11 -8.15
CA LEU A 42 -10.21 -1.85 -9.52
C LEU A 42 -10.87 -0.47 -9.67
N SER A 43 -11.65 -0.04 -8.67
CA SER A 43 -12.25 1.30 -8.67
C SER A 43 -11.19 2.40 -8.62
N LEU A 44 -10.15 2.25 -7.79
CA LEU A 44 -9.04 3.20 -7.70
C LEU A 44 -8.26 3.28 -9.01
N LEU A 45 -7.96 2.13 -9.62
CA LEU A 45 -7.27 2.07 -10.92
C LEU A 45 -8.10 2.73 -12.03
N SER A 46 -9.40 2.46 -12.09
CA SER A 46 -10.31 3.09 -13.05
C SER A 46 -10.30 4.62 -12.93
N ARG A 47 -10.37 5.13 -11.69
CA ARG A 47 -10.29 6.58 -11.40
C ARG A 47 -8.94 7.17 -11.79
N ALA A 48 -7.84 6.46 -11.55
CA ALA A 48 -6.50 6.92 -11.93
C ALA A 48 -6.36 7.01 -13.44
N VAL A 49 -6.80 5.99 -14.19
CA VAL A 49 -6.80 5.98 -15.65
C VAL A 49 -7.65 7.11 -16.21
N ALA A 50 -8.86 7.34 -15.67
CA ALA A 50 -9.74 8.42 -16.12
C ALA A 50 -9.16 9.83 -15.90
N ARG A 51 -8.19 9.98 -14.98
CA ARG A 51 -7.50 11.26 -14.70
C ARG A 51 -6.26 11.49 -15.55
N VAL A 52 -5.80 10.51 -16.32
CA VAL A 52 -4.67 10.69 -17.23
C VAL A 52 -5.14 11.46 -18.47
N PRO A 53 -4.57 12.65 -18.76
CA PRO A 53 -4.91 13.38 -19.97
C PRO A 53 -4.57 12.53 -21.21
N LEU A 54 -5.49 12.44 -22.16
CA LEU A 54 -5.30 11.70 -23.42
C LEU A 54 -4.24 12.30 -24.35
N HIS A 55 -3.66 13.45 -24.00
CA HIS A 55 -2.84 14.27 -24.89
C HIS A 55 -1.65 14.90 -24.17
N GLU A 56 -0.74 14.07 -23.64
CA GLU A 56 0.63 14.52 -23.40
C GLU A 56 1.50 14.10 -24.60
N PRO A 57 2.40 14.97 -25.10
CA PRO A 57 3.36 14.59 -26.13
C PRO A 57 4.36 13.61 -25.52
N GLN A 58 4.03 12.33 -25.55
CA GLN A 58 4.91 11.26 -25.08
C GLN A 58 5.96 11.00 -26.15
N THR A 59 7.24 11.03 -25.77
CA THR A 59 8.38 10.68 -26.63
C THR A 59 8.30 9.24 -27.16
N SER A 60 7.62 8.35 -26.41
CA SER A 60 7.41 6.93 -26.75
C SER A 60 6.14 6.38 -26.09
N VAL A 61 5.45 5.45 -26.76
CA VAL A 61 4.29 4.72 -26.20
C VAL A 61 4.65 3.99 -24.90
N ALA A 62 5.89 3.48 -24.80
CA ALA A 62 6.37 2.81 -23.60
C ALA A 62 6.52 3.77 -22.42
N ASP A 63 6.95 5.00 -22.67
CA ASP A 63 7.07 6.04 -21.64
C ASP A 63 5.69 6.45 -21.13
N GLY A 64 4.71 6.57 -22.02
CA GLY A 64 3.32 6.87 -21.65
C GLY A 64 2.69 5.77 -20.80
N ALA A 65 2.88 4.50 -21.17
CA ALA A 65 2.42 3.36 -20.39
C ALA A 65 3.07 3.31 -19.01
N LYS A 66 4.40 3.52 -18.93
CA LYS A 66 5.15 3.59 -17.67
C LYS A 66 4.63 4.71 -16.77
N GLN A 67 4.39 5.89 -17.33
CA GLN A 67 3.91 7.05 -16.59
C GLN A 67 2.47 6.84 -16.10
N MET A 68 1.61 6.20 -16.89
CA MET A 68 0.26 5.80 -16.51
C MET A 68 0.27 4.81 -15.34
N LEU A 69 1.08 3.75 -15.44
CA LEU A 69 1.23 2.76 -14.37
C LEU A 69 1.76 3.42 -13.08
N HIS A 70 2.70 4.35 -13.20
CA HIS A 70 3.23 5.09 -12.06
C HIS A 70 2.17 5.98 -11.40
N LYS A 71 1.32 6.66 -12.19
CA LYS A 71 0.18 7.45 -11.67
C LYS A 71 -0.84 6.57 -10.95
N CYS A 72 -1.16 5.40 -11.51
CA CYS A 72 -2.06 4.42 -10.91
C CYS A 72 -1.51 3.89 -9.58
N LEU A 73 -0.24 3.50 -9.55
CA LEU A 73 0.45 3.01 -8.37
C LEU A 73 0.52 4.07 -7.27
N SER A 74 0.81 5.33 -7.63
CA SER A 74 0.86 6.44 -6.69
C SER A 74 -0.51 6.70 -6.04
N GLN A 75 -1.60 6.68 -6.82
CA GLN A 75 -2.95 6.81 -6.24
C GLN A 75 -3.35 5.63 -5.38
N PHE A 76 -2.96 4.41 -5.76
CA PHE A 76 -3.22 3.22 -4.97
C PHE A 76 -2.49 3.29 -3.62
N ASN A 77 -1.19 3.60 -3.62
CA ASN A 77 -0.40 3.72 -2.39
C ASN A 77 -0.90 4.85 -1.48
N GLY A 78 -1.31 5.99 -2.03
CA GLY A 78 -1.84 7.12 -1.26
C GLY A 78 -3.13 6.79 -0.50
N GLN A 79 -3.90 5.79 -0.94
CA GLN A 79 -5.13 5.36 -0.29
C GLN A 79 -4.90 4.27 0.77
N GLN A 80 -3.76 3.56 0.74
CA GLN A 80 -3.49 2.44 1.64
C GLN A 80 -3.00 2.87 3.03
N GLN A 81 -2.30 3.99 3.13
CA GLN A 81 -1.68 4.42 4.38
C GLN A 81 -1.69 5.96 4.44
N ILE A 82 -2.62 6.55 5.19
CA ILE A 82 -2.52 7.97 5.56
C ILE A 82 -1.75 8.08 6.88
N HIS A 83 -0.64 8.83 6.87
CA HIS A 83 0.10 9.10 8.10
C HIS A 83 -0.78 9.90 9.07
N ALA A 84 -0.62 9.71 10.38
CA ALA A 84 -1.44 10.39 11.40
C ALA A 84 -1.46 11.93 11.23
N GLN A 85 -0.33 12.51 10.82
CA GLN A 85 -0.23 13.94 10.51
C GLN A 85 -1.09 14.36 9.31
N GLN A 86 -1.16 13.51 8.28
CA GLN A 86 -1.97 13.77 7.09
C GLN A 86 -3.46 13.57 7.39
N ALA A 87 -3.82 12.59 8.22
CA ALA A 87 -5.17 12.43 8.74
C ALA A 87 -5.64 13.67 9.51
N ALA A 88 -4.81 14.21 10.39
CA ALA A 88 -5.11 15.44 11.13
C ALA A 88 -5.35 16.65 10.21
N ARG A 89 -4.59 16.77 9.12
CA ARG A 89 -4.79 17.84 8.13
C ARG A 89 -6.14 17.73 7.43
N TYR A 90 -6.50 16.54 6.98
CA TYR A 90 -7.81 16.32 6.36
C TYR A 90 -8.97 16.62 7.31
N LEU A 91 -8.84 16.27 8.60
CA LEU A 91 -9.85 16.62 9.61
C LEU A 91 -10.01 18.13 9.79
N GLN A 92 -8.96 18.91 9.53
CA GLN A 92 -9.00 20.37 9.55
C GLN A 92 -9.44 20.98 8.20
N GLY A 93 -9.83 20.16 7.22
CA GLY A 93 -10.18 20.61 5.87
C GLY A 93 -8.96 21.02 5.02
N LEU A 94 -7.74 20.72 5.48
CA LEU A 94 -6.50 20.97 4.75
C LEU A 94 -6.19 19.75 3.87
N GLY A 95 -6.07 19.97 2.56
CA GLY A 95 -5.70 18.91 1.61
C GLY A 95 -4.22 18.54 1.65
N ASP A 96 -3.82 17.69 0.70
CA ASP A 96 -2.44 17.17 0.56
C ASP A 96 -1.43 18.19 0.03
N GLY A 97 -1.92 19.32 -0.48
CA GLY A 97 -1.07 20.42 -0.93
C GLY A 97 -0.38 21.07 0.27
N ILE A 98 0.95 21.11 0.24
CA ILE A 98 1.71 22.08 1.05
C ILE A 98 1.97 23.26 0.12
N PRO A 99 1.15 24.32 0.16
CA PRO A 99 1.43 25.51 -0.63
C PRO A 99 2.75 26.11 -0.14
N SER A 100 3.68 26.38 -1.06
CA SER A 100 4.94 27.07 -0.74
C SER A 100 4.72 28.57 -0.53
N HIS A 101 3.62 29.12 -1.04
CA HIS A 101 3.19 30.49 -0.86
C HIS A 101 1.66 30.56 -0.82
N ASN A 102 1.13 31.51 -0.03
CA ASN A 102 -0.30 31.83 0.05
C ASN A 102 -0.75 32.67 -1.14
#